data_AF-U4QIJ9-F1
#
_entry.id   AF-U4QIJ9-F1
#
_cell.length_a   1.000
_cell.length_b   1.000
_cell.length_c   1.000
_cell.angle_alpha   90.00
_cell.angle_beta   90.00
_cell.angle_gamma   90.00
#
_symmetry.space_group_name_H-M   'P 1'
#
loop_
_entity.id
_entity.type
_entity.pdbx_description
1 polymer ?
#
loop_
_entity_poly.entity_id
_entity_poly.type
_entity_poly.pdbx_seq_one_letter_code
_entity_poly.pdbx_strand_id
1 'polypeptide(L)'
;MRKEDEIHLGHKYIDIDREFKKLELNSNSFARNKQSEGMQVNFNDMNNRYIDVSNAKKDEFNNIYVDLDAQYLMAPQPITIKGISEEKEAPTIIVNIRNSNAELTAGTQTRLIYHDNGTLSPSESHPRRNKVLWNFGKELKKLDVSSGYMMGSILAPNAVVTLNVNVDGNIVAEVVNVKGGESHRWDLQPSKPKVPKLPDNEFIVPPPLPEDPNKDKPGSDNPGKDEEKPKSEDPIRIKKNLSRKFQIRARKLQSRRIQVNSSCWG
;
A
#
# COMPACT_ATOMS: atom_id res chain seq x y z
N MET A 1 7.02 -22.31 45.60
CA MET A 1 5.88 -21.87 44.77
C MET A 1 6.27 -20.59 44.05
N ARG A 2 6.61 -20.68 42.76
CA ARG A 2 6.71 -19.51 41.88
C ARG A 2 5.42 -19.46 41.07
N LYS A 3 4.68 -18.35 41.17
CA LYS A 3 3.53 -18.07 40.33
C LYS A 3 4.06 -17.67 38.95
N GLU A 4 3.92 -18.54 37.97
CA GLU A 4 4.06 -18.20 36.57
C GLU A 4 2.67 -18.37 35.95
N ASP A 5 1.81 -17.36 36.12
CA ASP A 5 0.54 -17.24 35.40
C ASP A 5 0.16 -15.76 35.39
N GLU A 6 0.88 -14.97 34.59
CA GLU A 6 0.38 -13.68 34.09
C GLU A 6 0.40 -13.75 32.57
N ILE A 7 -0.67 -14.33 32.02
CA ILE A 7 -0.93 -14.36 30.58
C ILE A 7 -1.37 -12.95 30.18
N HIS A 8 -0.54 -12.24 29.41
CA HIS A 8 -0.91 -10.95 28.83
C HIS A 8 -2.01 -11.11 27.76
N LEU A 9 -3.27 -11.20 28.18
CA LEU A 9 -4.43 -10.98 27.32
C LEU A 9 -4.52 -9.48 26.99
N GLY A 10 -4.05 -9.05 25.81
CA GLY A 10 -4.21 -7.63 25.44
C GLY A 10 -3.78 -7.17 24.06
N HIS A 11 -3.14 -7.99 23.21
CA HIS A 11 -2.73 -7.51 21.89
C HIS A 11 -3.84 -7.73 20.86
N LYS A 12 -4.61 -6.66 20.57
CA LYS A 12 -5.46 -6.59 19.38
C LYS A 12 -4.53 -6.52 18.15
N TYR A 13 -4.32 -7.66 17.49
CA TYR A 13 -3.57 -7.69 16.24
C TYR A 13 -4.27 -6.84 15.18
N ILE A 14 -3.47 -6.16 14.35
CA ILE A 14 -3.99 -5.45 13.17
C ILE A 14 -4.34 -6.50 12.12
N ASP A 15 -5.60 -6.51 11.72
CA ASP A 15 -6.08 -7.28 10.57
C ASP A 15 -5.68 -6.52 9.29
N ILE A 16 -4.56 -6.93 8.70
CA ILE A 16 -3.98 -6.26 7.54
C ILE A 16 -4.94 -6.31 6.34
N ASP A 17 -5.63 -7.43 6.14
CA ASP A 17 -6.58 -7.58 5.03
C ASP A 17 -7.75 -6.61 5.19
N ARG A 18 -8.27 -6.48 6.42
CA ARG A 18 -9.32 -5.51 6.73
C ARG A 18 -8.86 -4.07 6.56
N GLU A 19 -7.67 -3.70 7.04
CA GLU A 19 -7.15 -2.34 6.85
C GLU A 19 -6.89 -2.03 5.38
N PHE A 20 -6.36 -3.00 4.63
CA PHE A 20 -6.15 -2.87 3.18
C PHE A 20 -7.47 -2.69 2.44
N LYS A 21 -8.52 -3.43 2.83
CA LYS A 21 -9.87 -3.26 2.27
C LYS A 21 -10.44 -1.87 2.53
N LYS A 22 -10.20 -1.29 3.72
CA LYS A 22 -10.58 0.11 3.99
C LYS A 22 -9.85 1.09 3.06
N LEU A 23 -8.57 0.86 2.79
CA LEU A 23 -7.78 1.69 1.87
C LEU A 23 -8.30 1.59 0.43
N GLU A 24 -8.73 0.41 -0.01
CA GLU A 24 -9.42 0.22 -1.29
C GLU A 24 -10.74 0.99 -1.37
N LEU A 25 -11.59 0.89 -0.33
CA LEU A 25 -12.86 1.61 -0.26
C LEU A 25 -12.63 3.13 -0.22
N ASN A 26 -11.61 3.59 0.52
CA ASN A 26 -11.21 4.99 0.58
C ASN A 26 -10.74 5.49 -0.78
N SER A 27 -9.85 4.76 -1.45
CA SER A 27 -9.37 5.08 -2.80
C SER A 27 -10.53 5.31 -3.76
N ASN A 28 -11.51 4.40 -3.75
CA ASN A 28 -12.71 4.50 -4.56
C ASN A 28 -13.64 5.64 -4.14
N SER A 29 -13.78 5.89 -2.83
CA SER A 29 -14.54 7.02 -2.33
C SER A 29 -13.92 8.34 -2.78
N PHE A 30 -12.59 8.47 -2.68
CA PHE A 30 -11.86 9.68 -3.07
C PHE A 30 -12.03 9.95 -4.55
N ALA A 31 -11.90 8.93 -5.40
CA ALA A 31 -12.11 9.03 -6.84
C ALA A 31 -13.53 9.48 -7.23
N ARG A 32 -14.55 9.29 -6.39
CA ARG A 32 -15.91 9.77 -6.67
C ARG A 32 -16.16 11.22 -6.26
N ASN A 33 -15.28 11.83 -5.45
CA ASN A 33 -15.42 13.24 -5.11
C ASN A 33 -15.18 14.11 -6.34
N LYS A 34 -15.90 15.23 -6.39
CA LYS A 34 -15.66 16.28 -7.38
C LYS A 34 -14.37 17.03 -7.03
N GLN A 35 -13.68 17.50 -8.04
CA GLN A 35 -12.59 18.45 -7.88
C GLN A 35 -13.01 19.66 -7.03
N SER A 36 -12.12 20.08 -6.12
CA SER A 36 -12.28 21.27 -5.30
C SER A 36 -12.32 22.54 -6.15
N GLU A 37 -13.18 23.48 -5.77
CA GLU A 37 -13.25 24.81 -6.39
C GLU A 37 -12.07 25.70 -5.97
N GLY A 38 -11.77 26.72 -6.77
CA GLY A 38 -10.79 27.78 -6.42
C GLY A 38 -9.33 27.49 -6.79
N MET A 39 -9.04 26.32 -7.36
CA MET A 39 -7.71 25.96 -7.86
C MET A 39 -7.43 26.63 -9.20
N GLN A 40 -6.14 26.89 -9.48
CA GLN A 40 -5.68 27.28 -10.80
C GLN A 40 -4.85 26.16 -11.40
N VAL A 41 -5.04 25.88 -12.69
CA VAL A 41 -4.29 24.84 -13.40
C VAL A 41 -3.66 25.42 -14.65
N ASN A 42 -2.43 25.01 -14.95
CA ASN A 42 -1.78 25.27 -16.21
C ASN A 42 -1.11 23.98 -16.68
N PHE A 43 -1.58 23.46 -17.81
CA PHE A 43 -0.95 22.34 -18.50
C PHE A 43 -0.56 22.69 -19.95
N ASN A 44 -0.85 23.92 -20.37
CA ASN A 44 -0.60 24.39 -21.74
C ASN A 44 0.88 24.77 -21.93
N ASP A 45 1.53 25.26 -20.88
CA ASP A 45 2.97 25.48 -20.89
C ASP A 45 3.70 24.19 -20.48
N MET A 46 4.27 23.50 -21.47
CA MET A 46 5.04 22.28 -21.25
C MET A 46 6.22 22.45 -20.30
N ASN A 47 6.76 23.67 -20.16
CA ASN A 47 7.89 23.94 -19.26
C ASN A 47 7.46 24.31 -17.84
N ASN A 48 6.18 24.64 -17.64
CA ASN A 48 5.65 25.12 -16.36
C ASN A 48 4.24 24.58 -16.10
N ARG A 49 4.12 23.25 -16.03
CA ARG A 49 2.85 22.60 -15.69
C ARG A 49 2.62 22.65 -14.18
N TYR A 50 1.47 23.16 -13.76
CA TYR A 50 1.14 23.25 -12.35
C TYR A 50 -0.35 23.12 -12.03
N ILE A 51 -0.60 22.75 -10.78
CA ILE A 51 -1.87 22.86 -10.07
C ILE A 51 -1.59 23.72 -8.84
N ASP A 52 -2.19 24.89 -8.75
CA ASP A 52 -2.09 25.78 -7.60
C ASP A 52 -3.32 25.62 -6.71
N VAL A 53 -3.08 25.11 -5.50
CA VAL A 53 -4.12 24.85 -4.49
C VAL A 53 -4.26 25.96 -3.46
N SER A 54 -3.56 27.09 -3.62
CA SER A 54 -3.53 28.18 -2.63
C SER A 54 -4.92 28.70 -2.23
N ASN A 55 -5.84 28.72 -3.19
CA ASN A 55 -7.21 29.22 -3.01
C ASN A 55 -8.25 28.08 -3.07
N ALA A 56 -7.80 26.81 -3.00
CA ALA A 56 -8.67 25.67 -3.12
C ALA A 56 -9.59 25.53 -1.90
N LYS A 57 -10.87 25.27 -2.14
CA LYS A 57 -11.82 24.95 -1.08
C LYS A 57 -11.58 23.53 -0.57
N LYS A 58 -11.48 23.41 0.76
CA LYS A 58 -11.42 22.14 1.47
C LYS A 58 -12.81 21.57 1.76
N ASP A 59 -12.92 20.25 1.82
CA ASP A 59 -14.11 19.56 2.32
C ASP A 59 -14.19 19.60 3.86
N GLU A 60 -15.27 19.02 4.42
CA GLU A 60 -15.49 18.93 5.87
C GLU A 60 -14.40 18.12 6.61
N PHE A 61 -13.74 17.19 5.90
CA PHE A 61 -12.63 16.36 6.36
C PHE A 61 -11.26 17.02 6.11
N ASN A 62 -11.22 18.29 5.74
CA ASN A 62 -9.99 19.03 5.46
C ASN A 62 -9.19 18.42 4.30
N ASN A 63 -9.85 17.94 3.25
CA ASN A 63 -9.23 17.49 2.00
C ASN A 63 -9.46 18.49 0.87
N ILE A 64 -8.49 18.59 -0.03
CA ILE A 64 -8.60 19.25 -1.33
C ILE A 64 -8.54 18.14 -2.39
N TYR A 65 -9.55 18.05 -3.24
CA TYR A 65 -9.58 17.06 -4.33
C TYR A 65 -9.09 17.71 -5.63
N VAL A 66 -8.12 17.06 -6.28
CA VAL A 66 -7.56 17.47 -7.56
C VAL A 66 -7.84 16.35 -8.57
N ASP A 67 -8.36 16.70 -9.74
CA ASP A 67 -8.45 15.75 -10.86
C ASP A 67 -7.27 15.99 -11.79
N LEU A 68 -6.47 14.94 -12.02
CA LEU A 68 -5.34 14.98 -12.94
C LEU A 68 -5.46 13.88 -13.98
N ASP A 69 -5.47 14.24 -15.25
CA ASP A 69 -5.45 13.26 -16.33
C ASP A 69 -4.12 12.49 -16.36
N ALA A 70 -4.19 11.17 -16.48
CA ALA A 70 -3.05 10.26 -16.48
C ALA A 70 -1.99 10.63 -17.52
N GLN A 71 -2.39 11.23 -18.66
CA GLN A 71 -1.44 11.64 -19.71
C GLN A 71 -0.36 12.59 -19.19
N TYR A 72 -0.69 13.43 -18.19
CA TYR A 72 0.28 14.38 -17.65
C TYR A 72 1.37 13.66 -16.84
N LEU A 73 1.03 12.56 -16.14
CA LEU A 73 2.01 11.73 -15.44
C LEU A 73 2.91 10.95 -16.40
N MET A 74 2.40 10.58 -17.58
CA MET A 74 3.15 9.84 -18.60
C MET A 74 4.20 10.70 -19.30
N ALA A 75 3.96 12.01 -19.39
CA ALA A 75 4.86 12.94 -20.05
C ALA A 75 6.12 13.21 -19.20
N PRO A 76 7.29 13.42 -19.83
CA PRO A 76 8.55 13.65 -19.11
C PRO A 76 8.65 15.01 -18.42
N GLN A 77 7.83 15.99 -18.83
CA GLN A 77 7.83 17.32 -18.25
C GLN A 77 7.37 17.26 -16.79
N PRO A 78 7.91 18.05 -15.86
CA PRO A 78 7.45 18.05 -14.48
C PRO A 78 5.97 18.45 -14.34
N ILE A 79 5.35 18.03 -13.24
CA ILE A 79 4.08 18.58 -12.73
C ILE A 79 4.35 19.17 -11.36
N THR A 80 3.90 20.40 -11.14
CA THR A 80 4.12 21.10 -9.87
C THR A 80 2.80 21.31 -9.12
N ILE A 81 2.71 20.88 -7.87
CA ILE A 81 1.64 21.29 -6.95
C ILE A 81 2.15 22.51 -6.18
N LYS A 82 1.48 23.65 -6.34
CA LYS A 82 1.83 24.94 -5.71
C LYS A 82 0.83 25.30 -4.62
N GLY A 83 1.22 26.18 -3.70
CA GLY A 83 0.32 26.70 -2.68
C GLY A 83 0.05 25.72 -1.54
N ILE A 84 0.99 24.83 -1.27
CA ILE A 84 0.86 23.86 -0.19
C ILE A 84 1.11 24.58 1.14
N SER A 85 0.17 24.50 2.07
CA SER A 85 0.38 25.06 3.40
C SER A 85 1.34 24.19 4.23
N GLU A 86 2.25 24.87 4.92
CA GLU A 86 3.25 24.32 5.84
C GLU A 86 2.64 23.90 7.17
N GLU A 87 1.44 24.39 7.46
CA GLU A 87 0.78 24.23 8.74
C GLU A 87 0.55 22.75 9.07
N LYS A 88 0.70 22.45 10.36
CA LYS A 88 0.54 21.08 10.86
C LYS A 88 -0.81 20.48 10.46
N GLU A 89 -1.86 21.29 10.57
CA GLU A 89 -3.26 20.95 10.26
C GLU A 89 -3.67 21.39 8.84
N ALA A 90 -2.72 21.64 7.94
CA ALA A 90 -3.01 21.93 6.54
C ALA A 90 -3.84 20.80 5.88
N PRO A 91 -4.66 21.15 4.87
CA PRO A 91 -5.46 20.17 4.17
C PRO A 91 -4.64 19.05 3.52
N THR A 92 -5.23 17.87 3.39
CA THR A 92 -4.66 16.79 2.56
C THR A 92 -5.05 17.02 1.10
N ILE A 93 -4.08 17.05 0.20
CA ILE A 93 -4.28 17.19 -1.24
C ILE A 93 -4.38 15.78 -1.83
N ILE A 94 -5.58 15.41 -2.25
CA ILE A 94 -5.86 14.11 -2.87
C ILE A 94 -5.96 14.31 -4.37
N VAL A 95 -4.93 13.84 -5.08
CA VAL A 95 -4.85 13.90 -6.54
C VAL A 95 -5.43 12.61 -7.11
N ASN A 96 -6.67 12.67 -7.58
CA ASN A 96 -7.34 11.59 -8.27
C ASN A 96 -6.85 11.52 -9.71
N ILE A 97 -6.18 10.42 -10.06
CA ILE A 97 -5.76 10.17 -11.43
C ILE A 97 -6.96 9.73 -12.26
N ARG A 98 -7.22 10.47 -13.33
CA ARG A 98 -8.33 10.28 -14.27
C ARG A 98 -7.81 9.65 -15.56
N ASN A 99 -8.69 8.93 -16.25
CA ASN A 99 -8.41 8.34 -17.56
C ASN A 99 -7.15 7.46 -17.57
N SER A 100 -6.81 6.84 -16.44
CA SER A 100 -5.80 5.79 -16.41
C SER A 100 -6.36 4.55 -17.08
N ASN A 101 -5.61 3.99 -18.03
CA ASN A 101 -5.82 2.63 -18.47
C ASN A 101 -5.47 1.66 -17.33
N ALA A 102 -5.73 0.36 -17.51
CA ALA A 102 -5.33 -0.66 -16.53
C ALA A 102 -3.81 -0.65 -16.23
N GLU A 103 -3.00 -0.13 -17.16
CA GLU A 103 -1.56 0.04 -16.99
C GLU A 103 -1.17 1.50 -17.23
N LEU A 104 -0.27 2.01 -16.39
CA LEU A 104 0.27 3.37 -16.48
C LEU A 104 1.78 3.36 -16.26
N THR A 105 2.51 4.07 -17.11
CA THR A 105 3.93 4.37 -16.89
C THR A 105 4.07 5.86 -16.60
N ALA A 106 4.41 6.20 -15.36
CA ALA A 106 4.63 7.58 -14.93
C ALA A 106 6.10 7.96 -15.20
N GLY A 107 6.29 8.94 -16.09
CA GLY A 107 7.59 9.42 -16.54
C GLY A 107 7.96 10.83 -16.05
N THR A 108 7.11 11.46 -15.25
CA THR A 108 7.27 12.85 -14.78
C THR A 108 8.01 12.97 -13.45
N GLN A 109 8.58 14.15 -13.20
CA GLN A 109 8.88 14.61 -11.84
C GLN A 109 7.63 15.23 -11.21
N THR A 110 7.32 14.92 -9.95
CA THR A 110 6.28 15.64 -9.20
C THR A 110 6.92 16.60 -8.20
N ARG A 111 6.75 17.90 -8.42
CA ARG A 111 7.35 18.96 -7.61
C ARG A 111 6.33 19.57 -6.67
N LEU A 112 6.79 19.96 -5.49
CA LEU A 112 5.95 20.56 -4.45
C LEU A 112 6.51 21.94 -4.10
N ILE A 113 5.66 22.95 -4.19
CA ILE A 113 5.96 24.34 -3.82
C ILE A 113 4.95 24.78 -2.77
N TYR A 114 5.45 25.25 -1.64
CA TYR A 114 4.65 25.70 -0.51
C TYR A 114 4.32 27.21 -0.59
N HIS A 115 3.46 27.72 0.28
CA HIS A 115 3.08 29.14 0.30
C HIS A 115 4.26 30.08 0.52
N ASP A 116 5.25 29.67 1.31
CA ASP A 116 6.49 30.39 1.52
C ASP A 116 7.50 30.25 0.36
N ASN A 117 7.08 29.69 -0.78
CA ASN A 117 7.89 29.30 -1.93
C ASN A 117 8.97 28.25 -1.64
N GLY A 118 8.96 27.64 -0.45
CA GLY A 118 9.81 26.50 -0.14
C GLY A 118 9.53 25.33 -1.07
N THR A 119 10.59 24.62 -1.45
CA THR A 119 10.53 23.45 -2.33
C THR A 119 11.10 22.23 -1.63
N LEU A 120 10.63 21.05 -2.01
CA LEU A 120 11.21 19.78 -1.58
C LEU A 120 11.80 19.01 -2.77
N SER A 121 12.87 18.30 -2.48
CA SER A 121 13.50 17.31 -3.37
C SER A 121 13.52 15.97 -2.64
N PRO A 122 13.68 14.84 -3.36
CA PRO A 122 13.85 13.53 -2.74
C PRO A 122 14.95 13.55 -1.68
N SER A 123 14.67 12.98 -0.51
CA SER A 123 15.56 13.03 0.66
C SER A 123 15.19 11.97 1.69
N GLU A 124 16.18 11.43 2.39
CA GLU A 124 15.98 10.48 3.50
C GLU A 124 15.11 11.05 4.63
N SER A 125 15.05 12.38 4.75
CA SER A 125 14.20 13.09 5.68
C SER A 125 13.66 14.39 5.09
N HIS A 126 12.46 14.77 5.53
CA HIS A 126 11.78 15.97 5.05
C HIS A 126 11.49 16.93 6.20
N PRO A 127 11.77 18.25 6.03
CA PRO A 127 11.49 19.26 7.04
C PRO A 127 9.98 19.55 7.20
N ARG A 128 9.16 19.10 6.24
CA ARG A 128 7.73 19.35 6.16
C ARG A 128 6.97 18.03 6.11
N ARG A 129 5.75 18.00 6.64
CA ARG A 129 4.89 16.80 6.61
C ARG A 129 4.41 16.53 5.18
N ASN A 130 4.20 15.26 4.85
CA ASN A 130 3.56 14.89 3.61
C ASN A 130 2.09 15.34 3.64
N LYS A 131 1.65 15.98 2.57
CA LYS A 131 0.28 16.48 2.37
C LYS A 131 -0.36 15.97 1.09
N VAL A 132 0.36 15.19 0.29
CA VAL A 132 -0.08 14.80 -1.06
C VAL A 132 -0.34 13.30 -1.10
N LEU A 133 -1.51 12.94 -1.60
CA LEU A 133 -1.92 11.58 -1.88
C LEU A 133 -2.26 11.44 -3.37
N TRP A 134 -1.49 10.63 -4.08
CA TRP A 134 -1.76 10.23 -5.46
C TRP A 134 -2.68 9.01 -5.45
N ASN A 135 -3.95 9.23 -5.79
CA ASN A 135 -4.99 8.22 -5.75
C ASN A 135 -5.29 7.70 -7.16
N PHE A 136 -5.03 6.42 -7.41
CA PHE A 136 -5.19 5.80 -8.72
C PHE A 136 -6.50 5.04 -8.92
N GLY A 137 -7.31 4.91 -7.86
CA GLY A 137 -8.59 4.19 -7.92
C GLY A 137 -8.45 2.68 -8.13
N LYS A 138 -9.58 1.99 -8.33
CA LYS A 138 -9.62 0.52 -8.46
C LYS A 138 -9.26 -0.04 -9.84
N GLU A 139 -9.34 0.79 -10.88
CA GLU A 139 -9.20 0.35 -12.28
C GLU A 139 -7.74 0.06 -12.64
N LEU A 140 -6.79 0.77 -12.00
CA LEU A 140 -5.37 0.56 -12.23
C LEU A 140 -4.93 -0.82 -11.72
N LYS A 141 -4.21 -1.57 -12.56
CA LYS A 141 -3.61 -2.88 -12.27
C LYS A 141 -2.08 -2.86 -12.27
N LYS A 142 -1.49 -1.90 -12.96
CA LYS A 142 -0.03 -1.74 -13.01
C LYS A 142 0.36 -0.27 -13.05
N LEU A 143 1.30 0.11 -12.18
CA LEU A 143 1.96 1.41 -12.19
C LEU A 143 3.47 1.20 -12.30
N ASP A 144 4.08 1.68 -13.37
CA ASP A 144 5.54 1.78 -13.46
C ASP A 144 5.96 3.24 -13.28
N VAL A 145 6.62 3.57 -12.18
CA VAL A 145 7.26 4.88 -11.98
C VAL A 145 8.64 4.80 -12.60
N SER A 146 8.79 5.30 -13.83
CA SER A 146 9.92 4.97 -14.72
C SER A 146 11.04 6.00 -14.71
N SER A 147 10.73 7.27 -14.48
CA SER A 147 11.71 8.37 -14.55
C SER A 147 11.30 9.56 -13.68
N GLY A 148 12.24 10.47 -13.45
CA GLY A 148 12.01 11.64 -12.59
C GLY A 148 12.11 11.28 -11.11
N TYR A 149 11.07 11.60 -10.36
CA TYR A 149 10.85 11.21 -8.97
C TYR A 149 9.41 11.55 -8.59
N MET A 150 8.89 10.87 -7.57
CA MET A 150 7.54 11.11 -7.05
C MET A 150 7.57 11.52 -5.59
N MET A 151 6.99 12.68 -5.30
CA MET A 151 6.84 13.26 -3.97
C MET A 151 5.37 13.14 -3.57
N GLY A 152 5.12 12.54 -2.42
CA GLY A 152 3.78 12.27 -1.90
C GLY A 152 3.46 10.79 -1.88
N SER A 153 2.42 10.43 -1.11
CA SER A 153 2.03 9.04 -0.94
C SER A 153 1.26 8.50 -2.15
N ILE A 154 1.45 7.22 -2.48
CA ILE A 154 0.75 6.50 -3.54
C ILE A 154 -0.32 5.60 -2.93
N LEU A 155 -1.56 5.71 -3.43
CA LEU A 155 -2.67 4.82 -3.12
C LEU A 155 -3.16 4.15 -4.41
N ALA A 156 -2.71 2.92 -4.62
CA ALA A 156 -3.04 2.07 -5.76
C ALA A 156 -3.31 0.61 -5.31
N PRO A 157 -4.33 0.39 -4.45
CA PRO A 157 -4.51 -0.85 -3.69
C PRO A 157 -4.73 -2.10 -4.57
N ASN A 158 -5.15 -1.93 -5.83
CA ASN A 158 -5.42 -3.04 -6.75
C ASN A 158 -4.34 -3.21 -7.84
N ALA A 159 -3.18 -2.58 -7.66
CA ALA A 159 -2.12 -2.54 -8.65
C ALA A 159 -0.82 -3.17 -8.16
N VAL A 160 -0.05 -3.68 -9.12
CA VAL A 160 1.40 -3.91 -8.98
C VAL A 160 2.11 -2.59 -9.28
N VAL A 161 2.81 -2.05 -8.28
CA VAL A 161 3.58 -0.81 -8.39
C VAL A 161 5.06 -1.14 -8.51
N THR A 162 5.73 -0.67 -9.58
CA THR A 162 7.18 -0.79 -9.79
C THR A 162 7.84 0.58 -9.72
N LEU A 163 8.84 0.71 -8.85
CA LEU A 163 9.62 1.94 -8.69
C LEU A 163 10.98 1.77 -9.35
N ASN A 164 11.24 2.54 -10.40
CA ASN A 164 12.55 2.61 -11.05
C ASN A 164 13.31 3.90 -10.69
N VAL A 165 12.67 4.78 -9.93
CA VAL A 165 13.21 6.05 -9.41
C VAL A 165 12.72 6.29 -7.99
N ASN A 166 13.22 7.35 -7.35
CA ASN A 166 12.85 7.73 -5.99
C ASN A 166 11.35 8.03 -5.85
N VAL A 167 10.76 7.45 -4.80
CA VAL A 167 9.42 7.81 -4.32
C VAL A 167 9.48 8.10 -2.82
N ASP A 168 9.11 9.32 -2.49
CA ASP A 168 9.11 9.83 -1.12
C ASP A 168 7.66 9.89 -0.64
N GLY A 169 7.27 8.97 0.23
CA GLY A 169 5.88 8.81 0.62
C GLY A 169 5.56 7.43 1.20
N ASN A 170 4.31 7.24 1.62
CA ASN A 170 3.78 5.89 1.83
C ASN A 170 3.32 5.30 0.51
N ILE A 171 3.46 3.99 0.33
CA ILE A 171 3.00 3.29 -0.87
C ILE A 171 2.06 2.18 -0.44
N VAL A 172 0.82 2.25 -0.90
CA VAL A 172 -0.20 1.21 -0.69
C VAL A 172 -0.55 0.61 -2.05
N ALA A 173 -0.20 -0.66 -2.22
CA ALA A 173 -0.42 -1.42 -3.44
C ALA A 173 -0.58 -2.91 -3.14
N GLU A 174 -1.11 -3.69 -4.09
CA GLU A 174 -1.19 -5.15 -3.97
C GLU A 174 0.23 -5.74 -3.88
N VAL A 175 1.12 -5.24 -4.73
CA VAL A 175 2.55 -5.58 -4.73
C VAL A 175 3.36 -4.31 -4.98
N VAL A 176 4.44 -4.13 -4.22
CA VAL A 176 5.43 -3.07 -4.45
C VAL A 176 6.76 -3.71 -4.84
N ASN A 177 7.27 -3.34 -6.01
CA ASN A 177 8.59 -3.73 -6.52
C ASN A 177 9.49 -2.50 -6.56
N VAL A 178 10.64 -2.54 -5.88
CA VAL A 178 11.65 -1.47 -5.99
C VAL A 178 12.79 -1.99 -6.87
N LYS A 179 12.93 -1.43 -8.07
CA LYS A 179 13.83 -1.89 -9.13
C LYS A 179 14.60 -0.72 -9.73
N GLY A 180 15.68 -0.30 -9.07
CA GLY A 180 16.56 0.76 -9.56
C GLY A 180 16.30 2.15 -8.98
N GLY A 181 15.24 2.31 -8.19
CA GLY A 181 15.00 3.49 -7.35
C GLY A 181 15.13 3.20 -5.86
N GLU A 182 14.76 4.18 -5.04
CA GLU A 182 14.64 4.08 -3.59
C GLU A 182 13.25 4.51 -3.11
N SER A 183 12.87 4.09 -1.91
CA SER A 183 11.71 4.65 -1.22
C SER A 183 12.16 5.26 0.09
N HIS A 184 11.80 6.53 0.31
CA HIS A 184 12.10 7.24 1.56
C HIS A 184 10.81 7.45 2.35
N ARG A 185 10.89 7.26 3.67
CA ARG A 185 9.74 7.35 4.56
C ARG A 185 9.30 8.81 4.66
N TRP A 186 8.11 9.11 4.13
CA TRP A 186 7.48 10.41 4.27
C TRP A 186 5.97 10.25 4.53
N ASP A 187 5.63 10.09 5.81
CA ASP A 187 4.30 9.63 6.21
C ASP A 187 3.21 10.70 5.95
N LEU A 188 2.15 10.29 5.23
CA LEU A 188 0.93 11.06 5.09
C LEU A 188 0.11 10.93 6.38
N GLN A 189 -0.10 12.07 7.02
CA GLN A 189 -0.94 12.17 8.21
C GLN A 189 -2.15 13.04 7.87
N PRO A 190 -3.34 12.44 7.66
CA PRO A 190 -4.52 13.23 7.38
C PRO A 190 -4.85 14.10 8.60
N SER A 191 -5.08 15.38 8.36
CA SER A 191 -5.41 16.36 9.39
C SER A 191 -6.77 16.09 10.05
N LYS A 192 -7.69 15.45 9.34
CA LYS A 192 -8.88 14.83 9.94
C LYS A 192 -9.11 13.44 9.32
N PRO A 193 -8.88 12.34 10.06
CA PRO A 193 -9.08 11.01 9.52
C PRO A 193 -10.56 10.80 9.18
N LYS A 194 -10.87 10.52 7.91
CA LYS A 194 -12.15 9.94 7.53
C LYS A 194 -12.16 8.50 8.04
N VAL A 195 -13.05 8.17 8.97
CA VAL A 195 -13.31 6.77 9.31
C VAL A 195 -14.28 6.25 8.23
N PRO A 196 -13.84 5.39 7.29
CA PRO A 196 -14.79 4.75 6.41
C PRO A 196 -15.69 3.85 7.26
N LYS A 197 -16.99 4.11 7.24
CA LYS A 197 -17.98 3.15 7.75
C LYS A 197 -17.95 1.94 6.81
N LEU A 198 -17.36 0.85 7.27
CA LEU A 198 -17.60 -0.46 6.66
C LEU A 198 -19.08 -0.80 6.88
N PRO A 199 -19.75 -1.53 5.97
CA PRO A 199 -21.01 -2.17 6.32
C PRO A 199 -20.77 -3.05 7.55
N ASP A 200 -21.61 -2.93 8.58
CA ASP A 200 -21.38 -3.48 9.92
C ASP A 200 -21.33 -5.03 10.02
N ASN A 201 -21.36 -5.75 8.89
CA ASN A 201 -21.71 -7.17 8.83
C ASN A 201 -20.58 -8.17 8.56
N GLU A 202 -19.31 -7.80 8.66
CA GLU A 202 -18.21 -8.77 8.60
C GLU A 202 -17.30 -8.65 9.82
N PHE A 203 -17.83 -8.97 11.00
CA PHE A 203 -17.00 -9.58 12.02
C PHE A 203 -16.67 -10.99 11.53
N ILE A 204 -15.54 -11.14 10.85
CA ILE A 204 -14.91 -12.45 10.71
C ILE A 204 -14.53 -12.85 12.14
N VAL A 205 -15.35 -13.73 12.72
CA VAL A 205 -15.01 -14.39 13.97
C VAL A 205 -13.68 -15.10 13.70
N PRO A 206 -12.60 -14.83 14.45
CA PRO A 206 -11.36 -15.55 14.26
C PRO A 206 -11.67 -17.05 14.36
N PRO A 207 -11.12 -17.90 13.46
CA PRO A 207 -11.37 -19.32 13.52
C PRO A 207 -11.00 -19.83 14.93
N PRO A 208 -11.83 -20.69 15.54
CA PRO A 208 -11.52 -21.24 16.85
C PRO A 208 -10.15 -21.90 16.79
N LEU A 209 -9.35 -21.63 17.83
CA LEU A 209 -8.03 -22.25 18.00
C LEU A 209 -8.23 -23.78 17.93
N PRO A 210 -7.41 -24.53 17.18
CA PRO A 210 -7.54 -25.99 17.12
C PRO A 210 -7.55 -26.56 18.55
N GLU A 211 -8.58 -27.35 18.86
CA GLU A 211 -8.68 -28.06 20.12
C GLU A 211 -7.46 -28.95 20.30
N ASP A 212 -6.80 -28.84 21.47
CA ASP A 212 -5.69 -29.72 21.84
C ASP A 212 -6.21 -31.17 21.85
N PRO A 213 -5.72 -32.04 20.96
CA PRO A 213 -6.24 -33.40 20.81
C PRO A 213 -5.93 -34.31 22.02
N ASN A 214 -5.27 -33.79 23.06
CA ASN A 214 -4.97 -34.53 24.28
C ASN A 214 -5.85 -34.19 25.49
N LYS A 215 -6.92 -33.41 25.34
CA LYS A 215 -7.72 -32.99 26.50
C LYS A 215 -8.63 -34.06 27.12
N ASP A 216 -8.82 -35.20 26.45
CA ASP A 216 -9.67 -36.29 26.95
C ASP A 216 -8.95 -37.66 26.90
N LYS A 217 -8.08 -37.93 27.88
CA LYS A 217 -7.83 -39.31 28.32
C LYS A 217 -7.71 -39.38 29.86
N PRO A 218 -8.56 -40.18 30.54
CA PRO A 218 -8.42 -40.45 31.97
C PRO A 218 -7.14 -41.22 32.26
N GLY A 219 -6.53 -40.91 33.41
CA GLY A 219 -5.24 -41.46 33.86
C GLY A 219 -5.23 -42.98 34.03
N SER A 220 -4.04 -43.56 33.83
CA SER A 220 -3.67 -44.88 34.33
C SER A 220 -2.25 -44.81 34.86
N ASP A 221 -2.13 -44.95 36.18
CA ASP A 221 -0.90 -45.10 36.92
C ASP A 221 -0.20 -46.42 36.57
N ASN A 222 1.12 -46.41 36.33
CA ASN A 222 2.11 -47.07 37.21
C ASN A 222 3.56 -46.88 36.72
N PRO A 223 4.57 -47.12 37.60
CA PRO A 223 5.84 -46.38 37.60
C PRO A 223 7.04 -47.14 37.01
N GLY A 224 8.06 -46.37 36.60
CA GLY A 224 9.47 -46.74 36.66
C GLY A 224 10.12 -47.24 35.36
N LYS A 225 10.99 -46.42 34.76
CA LYS A 225 12.44 -46.69 34.58
C LYS A 225 13.12 -45.67 33.66
N ASP A 226 14.11 -45.01 34.24
CA ASP A 226 15.43 -44.60 33.74
C ASP A 226 15.64 -44.16 32.28
N GLU A 227 16.11 -42.91 32.19
CA GLU A 227 17.19 -42.37 31.36
C GLU A 227 17.42 -42.95 29.95
N GLU A 228 17.17 -42.11 28.93
CA GLU A 228 18.21 -41.82 27.93
C GLU A 228 17.98 -40.47 27.24
N LYS A 229 18.99 -39.60 27.31
CA LYS A 229 19.10 -38.31 26.60
C LYS A 229 19.59 -38.58 25.16
N PRO A 230 18.95 -38.06 24.09
CA PRO A 230 19.65 -37.87 22.83
C PRO A 230 20.16 -36.43 22.69
N LYS A 231 21.34 -36.36 22.09
CA LYS A 231 22.27 -35.24 21.96
C LYS A 231 21.73 -34.11 21.08
N SER A 232 22.23 -32.89 21.35
CA SER A 232 22.10 -31.70 20.51
C SER A 232 22.68 -31.94 19.10
N GLU A 233 21.92 -31.60 18.05
CA GLU A 233 22.44 -31.48 16.68
C GLU A 233 22.43 -30.02 16.22
N ASP A 234 23.50 -29.63 15.53
CA ASP A 234 23.91 -28.26 15.19
C ASP A 234 22.92 -27.44 14.31
N PRO A 235 22.84 -26.10 14.49
CA PRO A 235 21.89 -25.22 13.76
C PRO A 235 22.15 -25.08 12.25
N ILE A 236 23.22 -25.66 11.71
CA ILE A 236 23.69 -25.41 10.33
C ILE A 236 22.94 -26.27 9.30
N ARG A 237 22.36 -27.41 9.68
CA ARG A 237 21.69 -28.33 8.74
C ARG A 237 20.28 -27.89 8.31
N ILE A 238 19.64 -26.99 9.06
CA ILE A 238 18.27 -26.52 8.77
C ILE A 238 18.24 -25.48 7.62
N LYS A 239 19.29 -24.66 7.46
CA LYS A 239 19.32 -23.60 6.43
C LYS A 239 19.42 -24.10 4.99
N LYS A 240 20.00 -25.29 4.74
CA LYS A 240 20.11 -25.86 3.38
C LYS A 240 18.82 -26.51 2.87
N ASN A 241 17.96 -27.02 3.75
CA ASN A 241 16.72 -27.70 3.35
C ASN A 241 15.54 -26.74 3.08
N LEU A 242 15.53 -25.52 3.63
CA LEU A 242 14.54 -24.51 3.25
C LEU A 242 14.76 -23.97 1.83
N SER A 243 16.02 -23.84 1.40
CA SER A 243 16.37 -23.34 0.07
C SER A 243 15.92 -24.29 -1.06
N ARG A 244 15.97 -25.62 -0.86
CA ARG A 244 15.49 -26.60 -1.87
C ARG A 244 13.97 -26.73 -1.95
N LYS A 245 13.23 -26.56 -0.85
CA LYS A 245 11.75 -26.66 -0.88
C LYS A 245 11.09 -25.48 -1.62
N PHE A 246 11.70 -24.30 -1.59
CA PHE A 246 11.19 -23.14 -2.35
C PHE A 246 11.44 -23.24 -3.86
N GLN A 247 12.44 -24.01 -4.31
CA GLN A 247 12.72 -24.19 -5.75
C GLN A 247 11.81 -25.24 -6.44
N ILE A 248 11.12 -26.12 -5.70
CA ILE A 248 10.26 -27.15 -6.31
C ILE A 248 8.84 -26.63 -6.61
N ARG A 249 8.37 -25.57 -5.94
CA ARG A 249 7.05 -24.98 -6.24
C ARG A 249 7.01 -24.11 -7.52
N ALA A 250 8.16 -23.78 -8.10
CA ALA A 250 8.24 -22.98 -9.33
C ALA A 250 8.16 -23.81 -10.65
N ARG A 251 8.07 -25.15 -10.59
CA ARG A 251 8.01 -26.01 -11.81
C ARG A 251 6.72 -26.80 -12.02
N LYS A 252 5.66 -26.61 -11.21
CA LYS A 252 4.40 -27.39 -11.33
C LYS A 252 3.16 -26.55 -11.65
N LEU A 253 3.33 -25.49 -12.44
CA LEU A 253 2.23 -24.67 -13.00
C LEU A 253 2.22 -24.62 -14.54
N GLN A 254 2.96 -25.52 -15.21
CA GLN A 254 2.71 -25.89 -16.60
C GLN A 254 2.15 -27.32 -16.66
N SER A 255 0.83 -27.45 -16.50
CA SER A 255 0.03 -28.59 -16.99
C SER A 255 -1.44 -28.34 -16.66
N ARG A 256 -2.07 -27.35 -17.31
CA ARG A 256 -3.53 -27.33 -17.47
C ARG A 256 -3.86 -28.20 -18.67
N ARG A 257 -4.18 -29.48 -18.43
CA ARG A 257 -4.99 -30.29 -19.37
C ARG A 257 -6.44 -29.99 -19.05
N ILE A 258 -7.10 -29.24 -19.93
CA ILE A 258 -8.55 -29.26 -20.06
C ILE A 258 -8.84 -30.19 -21.23
N GLN A 259 -9.43 -31.35 -20.95
CA GLN A 259 -10.19 -32.11 -21.95
C GLN A 259 -11.59 -31.49 -22.02
N VAL A 260 -11.99 -31.06 -23.21
CA VAL A 260 -13.40 -31.08 -23.64
C VAL A 260 -13.42 -31.60 -25.07
N ASN A 261 -14.13 -32.71 -25.29
CA ASN A 261 -14.39 -33.34 -26.58
C ASN A 261 -15.53 -32.64 -27.34
N SER A 262 -15.46 -32.73 -28.68
CA SER A 262 -16.45 -32.49 -29.74
C SER A 262 -15.84 -31.53 -30.77
N SER A 263 -15.73 -31.80 -32.07
CA SER A 263 -16.28 -32.81 -32.97
C SER A 263 -15.49 -32.73 -34.29
N CYS A 264 -15.35 -33.83 -35.03
CA CYS A 264 -15.11 -33.76 -36.47
C CYS A 264 -15.73 -34.99 -37.16
N TRP A 265 -16.18 -34.74 -38.38
CA TRP A 265 -17.10 -35.51 -39.20
C TRP A 265 -16.61 -36.90 -39.61
N GLY A 266 -17.59 -37.80 -39.79
CA GLY A 266 -17.53 -39.07 -40.48
C GLY A 266 -18.96 -39.55 -40.73
#